data_AF-A0A975IXJ8-F1
#
_entry.id   AF-A0A975IXJ8-F1
#
_cell.length_a   1.000
_cell.length_b   1.000
_cell.length_c   1.000
_cell.angle_alpha   90.00
_cell.angle_beta   90.00
_cell.angle_gamma   90.00
#
_symmetry.space_group_name_H-M   'P 1'
#
loop_
_entity.id
_entity.type
_entity.pdbx_description
1 polymer ?
#
loop_
_entity_poly.entity_id
_entity_poly.type
_entity_poly.pdbx_seq_one_letter_code
_entity_poly.pdbx_strand_id
1 'polypeptide(L)'
;MGDRQPLNAIGGPLQKARLELGLTQQSLAAKCNLIGLDIGRETISQIERGVRGVSDLEMILLSKALKIEITRLVPKTLPPWKKDLRPPNAVE
;
A
#
# COMPACT_ATOMS: atom_id res chain seq x y z
N MET A 1 -4.69 4.36 22.69
CA MET A 1 -4.83 3.32 21.66
C MET A 1 -3.41 2.90 21.31
N GLY A 2 -2.96 1.71 21.70
CA GLY A 2 -1.57 1.30 21.47
C GLY A 2 -1.28 1.25 19.96
N ASP A 3 -0.10 1.75 19.55
CA ASP A 3 0.33 1.75 18.15
C ASP A 3 0.41 0.31 17.63
N ARG A 4 -0.67 -0.17 17.00
CA ARG A 4 -0.67 -1.45 16.32
C ARG A 4 0.21 -1.31 15.08
N GLN A 5 1.23 -2.18 14.98
CA GLN A 5 2.09 -2.21 13.81
C GLN A 5 1.28 -2.52 12.54
N PRO A 6 1.55 -1.81 11.43
CA PRO A 6 0.96 -2.12 10.13
C PRO A 6 1.24 -3.55 9.67
N LEU A 7 0.24 -4.21 9.08
CA LEU A 7 0.37 -5.56 8.52
C LEU A 7 1.27 -5.60 7.28
N ASN A 8 1.23 -4.57 6.44
CA ASN A 8 2.10 -4.42 5.28
C ASN A 8 2.67 -3.00 5.23
N ALA A 9 3.83 -2.85 4.59
CA ALA A 9 4.49 -1.56 4.44
C ALA A 9 3.95 -0.72 3.27
N ILE A 10 3.03 -1.25 2.48
CA ILE A 10 2.53 -0.62 1.25
C ILE A 10 1.50 0.49 1.49
N GLY A 11 0.93 0.61 2.70
CA GLY A 11 -0.18 1.54 2.97
C GLY A 11 0.16 3.00 2.66
N GLY A 12 1.31 3.47 3.15
CA GLY A 12 1.82 4.82 2.87
C GLY A 12 2.13 5.06 1.38
N PRO A 13 2.94 4.20 0.72
CA PRO A 13 3.17 4.28 -0.72
C PRO A 13 1.88 4.29 -1.55
N LEU A 14 0.90 3.45 -1.22
CA LEU A 14 -0.39 3.40 -1.90
C LEU A 14 -1.16 4.72 -1.77
N GLN A 15 -1.26 5.25 -0.55
CA GLN A 15 -1.92 6.53 -0.29
C GLN A 15 -1.25 7.67 -1.08
N LYS A 16 0.09 7.72 -1.07
CA LYS A 16 0.85 8.72 -1.80
C LYS A 16 0.58 8.64 -3.31
N ALA A 17 0.70 7.45 -3.90
CA ALA A 17 0.44 7.27 -5.33
C ALA A 17 -1.01 7.63 -5.71
N ARG A 18 -1.98 7.28 -4.87
CA ARG A 18 -3.39 7.63 -5.09
C ARG A 18 -3.60 9.15 -5.10
N LEU A 19 -3.01 9.86 -4.14
CA LEU A 19 -3.13 11.32 -4.02
C LEU A 19 -2.42 12.06 -5.15
N GLU A 20 -1.25 11.60 -5.58
CA GLU A 20 -0.53 12.15 -6.75
C GLU A 20 -1.37 12.06 -8.04
N LEU A 21 -2.22 11.04 -8.17
CA LEU A 21 -3.14 10.85 -9.29
C LEU A 21 -4.49 11.56 -9.10
N GLY A 22 -4.68 12.32 -8.02
CA GLY A 22 -5.92 13.03 -7.74
C GLY A 22 -7.13 12.12 -7.45
N LEU A 23 -6.88 10.87 -7.04
CA LEU A 23 -7.95 9.88 -6.84
C LEU A 23 -8.46 9.90 -5.40
N THR A 24 -9.78 9.79 -5.23
CA THR A 24 -10.35 9.44 -3.91
C THR A 24 -10.18 7.94 -3.65
N GLN A 25 -10.31 7.50 -2.39
CA GLN A 25 -10.33 6.06 -2.06
C GLN A 25 -11.46 5.33 -2.79
N GLN A 26 -12.63 5.96 -2.95
CA GLN A 26 -13.76 5.43 -3.72
C GLN A 26 -13.40 5.29 -5.20
N SER A 27 -12.70 6.26 -5.78
CA SER A 27 -12.27 6.23 -7.18
C SER A 27 -11.24 5.12 -7.43
N LEU A 28 -10.32 4.89 -6.49
CA LEU A 28 -9.37 3.77 -6.58
C LEU A 28 -10.09 2.43 -6.45
N ALA A 29 -11.02 2.28 -5.50
CA ALA A 29 -11.83 1.08 -5.37
C ALA A 29 -12.59 0.75 -6.67
N ALA A 30 -13.22 1.75 -7.30
CA ALA A 30 -13.89 1.57 -8.59
C ALA A 30 -12.93 1.09 -9.69
N LYS A 31 -11.71 1.63 -9.76
CA LYS A 31 -10.68 1.17 -10.71
C LYS A 31 -10.21 -0.27 -10.44
N CYS A 32 -10.12 -0.67 -9.18
CA CYS A 32 -9.78 -2.04 -8.79
C CYS A 32 -10.87 -3.02 -9.25
N ASN A 33 -12.14 -2.67 -9.05
CA ASN A 33 -13.28 -3.50 -9.47
C ASN A 33 -13.30 -3.71 -10.99
N LEU A 34 -12.93 -2.70 -11.79
CA LEU A 34 -12.86 -2.80 -13.26
C LEU A 34 -11.81 -3.81 -13.77
N ILE A 35 -10.84 -4.19 -12.94
CA ILE A 35 -9.78 -5.15 -13.29
C ILE A 35 -9.90 -6.46 -12.50
N GLY A 36 -11.05 -6.70 -11.85
CA GLY A 36 -11.34 -7.94 -11.13
C GLY A 36 -10.86 -8.00 -9.67
N LEU A 37 -10.38 -6.88 -9.10
CA LEU A 37 -10.10 -6.78 -7.67
C LEU A 37 -11.33 -6.20 -6.95
N ASP A 38 -12.21 -7.07 -6.45
CA ASP A 38 -13.47 -6.69 -5.78
C ASP A 38 -13.21 -6.13 -4.37
N ILE A 39 -13.13 -4.80 -4.26
CA ILE A 39 -12.89 -4.09 -3.00
C ILE A 39 -13.67 -2.79 -2.92
N GLY A 40 -14.01 -2.41 -1.68
CA GLY A 40 -14.66 -1.13 -1.38
C GLY A 40 -13.70 -0.04 -0.93
N ARG A 41 -14.21 1.19 -0.83
CA ARG A 41 -13.49 2.33 -0.24
C ARG A 41 -12.99 2.06 1.18
N GLU A 42 -13.75 1.30 1.97
CA GLU A 42 -13.34 0.89 3.32
C GLU A 42 -12.09 0.00 3.29
N THR A 43 -12.04 -0.98 2.38
CA THR A 43 -10.86 -1.83 2.19
C THR A 43 -9.63 -1.00 1.83
N ILE A 44 -9.76 -0.04 0.90
CA ILE A 44 -8.68 0.90 0.57
C ILE A 44 -8.22 1.69 1.81
N SER A 45 -9.16 2.24 2.58
CA SER A 45 -8.84 2.97 3.82
C SER A 45 -8.07 2.12 4.84
N GLN A 46 -8.48 0.87 5.02
CA GLN A 46 -7.81 -0.07 5.91
C GLN A 46 -6.41 -0.46 5.43
N ILE A 47 -6.21 -0.59 4.11
CA ILE A 47 -4.88 -0.84 3.52
C ILE A 47 -3.97 0.38 3.75
N GLU A 48 -4.45 1.59 3.46
CA GLU A 48 -3.68 2.82 3.64
C GLU A 48 -3.25 3.03 5.10
N ARG A 49 -4.11 2.65 6.04
CA ARG A 49 -3.84 2.68 7.48
C ARG A 49 -3.03 1.48 8.00
N GLY A 50 -2.75 0.49 7.15
CA GLY A 50 -2.03 -0.74 7.53
C GLY A 50 -2.81 -1.70 8.43
N VAL A 51 -4.13 -1.52 8.55
CA VAL A 51 -5.02 -2.36 9.37
C VAL A 51 -5.36 -3.67 8.66
N ARG A 52 -5.45 -3.63 7.32
CA ARG A 52 -5.72 -4.79 6.47
C ARG A 52 -4.49 -5.12 5.65
N GLY A 53 -4.08 -6.39 5.68
CA GLY A 53 -2.90 -6.86 4.95
C GLY A 53 -3.19 -7.03 3.47
N VAL A 54 -2.17 -6.97 2.61
CA VAL A 54 -2.29 -7.06 1.15
C VAL A 54 -1.39 -8.16 0.63
N SER A 55 -1.92 -9.04 -0.22
CA SER A 55 -1.12 -10.07 -0.88
C SER A 55 -0.28 -9.49 -2.02
N ASP A 56 0.69 -10.27 -2.50
CA ASP A 56 1.45 -9.96 -3.70
C ASP A 56 0.56 -9.80 -4.95
N LEU A 57 -0.45 -10.66 -5.13
CA LEU A 57 -1.42 -10.59 -6.22
C LEU A 57 -2.23 -9.29 -6.17
N GLU A 58 -2.72 -8.92 -4.99
CA GLU A 58 -3.45 -7.66 -4.82
C GLU A 58 -2.55 -6.45 -5.07
N MET A 59 -1.27 -6.50 -4.65
CA MET A 59 -0.30 -5.45 -4.94
C MET A 59 -0.08 -5.26 -6.45
N ILE A 60 -0.01 -6.36 -7.21
CA ILE A 60 0.06 -6.32 -8.69
C ILE A 60 -1.21 -5.70 -9.28
N LEU A 61 -2.40 -6.05 -8.78
CA LEU A 61 -3.65 -5.48 -9.26
C LEU A 61 -3.78 -3.99 -8.90
N LEU A 62 -3.36 -3.58 -7.70
CA LEU A 62 -3.33 -2.17 -7.30
C LEU A 62 -2.43 -1.34 -8.23
N SER A 63 -1.24 -1.84 -8.60
CA SER A 63 -0.35 -1.12 -9.52
C SER A 63 -0.97 -0.98 -10.91
N LYS A 64 -1.66 -2.02 -11.40
CA LYS A 64 -2.43 -1.98 -12.66
C LYS A 64 -3.60 -0.98 -12.60
N ALA A 65 -4.36 -0.96 -11.50
CA ALA A 65 -5.48 -0.03 -11.31
C ALA A 65 -5.00 1.44 -11.29
N LEU A 66 -3.83 1.68 -10.70
CA LEU A 66 -3.19 3.01 -10.64
C LEU A 66 -2.42 3.36 -11.92
N LYS A 67 -2.16 2.39 -12.81
CA LYS A 67 -1.31 2.53 -14.00
C LYS A 67 0.10 3.04 -13.66
N ILE A 68 0.72 2.44 -12.65
CA ILE A 68 2.08 2.75 -12.20
C ILE A 68 2.94 1.49 -12.11
N GLU A 69 4.25 1.66 -12.14
CA GLU A 69 5.20 0.60 -11.81
C GLU A 69 4.98 0.10 -10.37
N ILE A 70 4.99 -1.23 -10.19
CA ILE A 70 4.75 -1.87 -8.89
C ILE A 70 5.78 -1.43 -7.84
N THR A 71 7.00 -1.08 -8.27
CA THR A 71 8.07 -0.55 -7.42
C THR A 71 7.67 0.75 -6.71
N ARG A 72 6.70 1.52 -7.23
CA ARG A 72 6.16 2.71 -6.53
C ARG A 72 5.34 2.36 -5.29
N LEU A 73 4.84 1.13 -5.17
CA LEU A 73 4.13 0.63 -3.99
C LEU A 73 5.07 0.06 -2.93
N VAL A 74 6.34 -0.17 -3.27
CA VAL A 74 7.36 -0.71 -2.37
C VAL A 74 8.11 0.45 -1.69
N PRO A 75 8.20 0.48 -0.35
CA PRO A 75 9.02 1.46 0.36
C PRO A 75 10.50 1.35 -0.04
N LYS A 76 11.18 2.49 -0.18
CA LYS A 76 12.63 2.54 -0.47
C LYS A 76 13.49 2.05 0.69
N THR A 77 12.97 2.15 1.91
CA THR A 77 13.64 1.76 3.14
C THR A 77 12.71 0.89 3.99
N LEU A 78 13.28 0.07 4.87
CA LEU A 78 12.48 -0.67 5.83
C LEU A 78 11.66 0.28 6.70
N PRO A 79 10.41 -0.07 7.02
CA PRO A 79 9.57 0.78 7.84
C PRO A 79 10.08 0.87 9.28
N PRO A 80 9.82 1.97 10.01
CA PRO A 80 10.34 2.19 11.37
C PRO A 80 9.95 1.12 12.40
N TRP A 81 8.91 0.32 12.14
CA TRP A 81 8.47 -0.77 13.02
C TRP A 81 9.12 -2.13 12.70
N LYS A 82 10.00 -2.21 11.68
CA LYS A 82 10.79 -3.40 11.32
C LYS A 82 12.30 -3.13 11.38
N LYS A 83 12.74 -2.43 12.43
CA LYS A 83 14.15 -2.06 12.64
C LYS A 83 15.07 -3.27 12.83
N ASP A 84 14.51 -4.37 13.30
CA ASP A 84 15.14 -5.68 13.50
C ASP A 84 15.61 -6.31 12.18
N LEU A 85 14.99 -5.97 11.05
CA LEU A 85 15.37 -6.48 9.73
C LEU A 85 16.48 -5.66 9.05
N ARG A 86 16.96 -4.56 9.65
CA ARG A 86 18.06 -3.78 9.08
C ARG A 86 19.36 -4.59 9.20
N PRO A 87 20.07 -4.87 8.09
CA PRO A 87 21.33 -5.58 8.18
C PRO A 87 22.31 -4.77 9.04
N PRO A 88 23.13 -5.42 9.89
CA PRO A 88 24.03 -4.74 10.83
C PRO A 88 24.98 -3.73 10.19
N ASN A 89 25.24 -3.88 8.88
CA ASN A 89 26.25 -3.12 8.12
C ASN A 89 25.65 -2.25 7.00
N ALA A 90 24.36 -1.91 7.03
CA ALA A 90 23.81 -0.90 6.12
C ALA A 90 24.27 0.49 6.59
N VAL A 91 25.48 0.88 6.17
CA VAL A 91 26.02 2.23 6.31
C VAL A 91 25.19 3.18 5.44
N GLU A 92 24.89 4.36 5.97
CA GLU A 92 24.13 5.45 5.34
C GLU A 92 24.64 5.85 3.95
#